data_AF-A0A936VRF5-F1
#
_entry.id   AF-A0A936VRF5-F1
#
_cell.length_a   1.000
_cell.length_b   1.000
_cell.length_c   1.000
_cell.angle_alpha   90.00
_cell.angle_beta   90.00
_cell.angle_gamma   90.00
#
_symmetry.space_group_name_H-M   'P 1'
#
loop_
_entity.id
_entity.type
_entity.pdbx_description
1 polymer ?
#
loop_
_entity_poly.entity_id
_entity_poly.type
_entity_poly.pdbx_seq_one_letter_code
_entity_poly.pdbx_strand_id
1 'polypeptide(L)'
;MLMKILSSRRYRVVITVMALCLLISPVCFSVTWADALPKESVLPLGLANKAIQAALDTCTKDGYRVSVSVVDRDGVLRAMGRADGAGPHTVDSSRKKAYTAASLRRRTSELADLIANVPTLQALREINGEVLVLGGGLPIEIGGEVVGGIGVGGAPGTHLDDACAQGGLDAIGAAPKVSPAK
;
A
#
# COMPACT_ATOMS: atom_id res chain seq x y z
N MET A 1 56.31 -25.30 -61.09
CA MET A 1 55.96 -26.18 -59.95
C MET A 1 54.90 -25.57 -59.00
N LEU A 2 54.76 -24.23 -58.93
CA LEU A 2 53.79 -23.55 -58.05
C LEU A 2 52.31 -23.55 -58.54
N MET A 3 52.04 -23.74 -59.84
CA MET A 3 50.68 -23.59 -60.41
C MET A 3 49.84 -24.87 -60.49
N LYS A 4 50.34 -26.03 -60.02
CA LYS A 4 49.56 -27.29 -59.97
C LYS A 4 48.90 -27.57 -58.62
N ILE A 5 49.24 -26.81 -57.58
CA ILE A 5 48.70 -27.02 -56.22
C ILE A 5 47.33 -26.34 -56.03
N LEU A 6 47.02 -25.31 -56.83
CA LEU A 6 45.81 -24.50 -56.71
C LEU A 6 44.57 -25.02 -57.46
N SER A 7 44.66 -26.09 -58.27
CA SER A 7 43.50 -26.59 -59.06
C SER A 7 42.88 -27.90 -58.56
N SER A 8 43.36 -28.45 -57.44
CA SER A 8 42.77 -29.67 -56.90
C SER A 8 41.37 -29.36 -56.35
N ARG A 9 40.37 -30.18 -56.76
CA ARG A 9 38.99 -30.13 -56.22
C ARG A 9 38.98 -30.12 -54.68
N ARG A 10 40.00 -30.71 -54.04
CA ARG A 10 40.17 -30.76 -52.59
C ARG A 10 40.46 -29.38 -51.98
N TYR A 11 41.27 -28.52 -52.61
CA TYR A 11 41.54 -27.16 -52.12
C TYR A 11 40.35 -26.21 -52.30
N ARG A 12 39.61 -26.34 -53.41
CA ARG A 12 38.37 -25.58 -53.60
C ARG A 12 37.36 -25.90 -52.51
N VAL A 13 37.13 -27.18 -52.20
CA VAL A 13 36.21 -27.60 -51.12
C VAL A 13 36.68 -27.13 -49.74
N VAL A 14 37.98 -27.18 -49.44
CA VAL A 14 38.51 -26.71 -48.15
C VAL A 14 38.35 -25.18 -47.99
N ILE A 15 38.53 -24.40 -49.06
CA ILE A 15 38.33 -22.94 -49.04
C ILE A 15 36.83 -22.58 -48.90
N THR A 16 35.92 -23.29 -49.58
CA THR A 16 34.48 -23.03 -49.42
C THR A 16 33.95 -23.44 -48.04
N VAL A 17 34.49 -24.50 -47.43
CA VAL A 17 34.08 -24.95 -46.08
C VAL A 17 34.60 -24.00 -44.99
N MET A 18 35.82 -23.48 -45.12
CA MET A 18 36.36 -22.44 -44.21
C MET A 18 35.58 -21.12 -44.29
N ALA A 19 35.16 -20.70 -45.49
CA ALA A 19 34.39 -19.45 -45.67
C ALA A 19 32.94 -19.55 -45.14
N LEU A 20 32.36 -20.75 -45.09
CA LEU A 20 30.98 -20.95 -44.62
C LEU A 20 30.87 -20.99 -43.08
N CYS A 21 31.94 -21.34 -42.36
CA CYS A 21 31.95 -21.32 -40.89
C CYS A 21 32.09 -19.91 -40.28
N LEU A 22 32.49 -18.90 -41.06
CA LEU A 22 32.63 -17.50 -40.60
C LEU A 22 31.32 -16.70 -40.63
N LEU A 23 30.23 -17.26 -41.17
CA LEU A 23 28.92 -16.61 -41.25
C LEU A 23 27.92 -17.09 -40.19
N ILE A 24 28.28 -18.07 -39.37
CA ILE A 24 27.47 -18.49 -38.23
C ILE A 24 28.07 -17.81 -36.99
N SER A 25 27.94 -16.48 -36.94
CA SER A 25 28.11 -15.76 -35.69
C SER A 25 27.11 -16.39 -34.71
N PRO A 26 27.53 -16.92 -33.55
CA PRO A 26 26.57 -17.33 -32.54
C PRO A 26 25.83 -16.05 -32.16
N VAL A 27 24.60 -15.91 -32.64
CA VAL A 27 23.67 -14.95 -32.09
C VAL A 27 23.49 -15.41 -30.66
N CYS A 28 24.27 -14.82 -29.75
CA CYS A 28 24.03 -14.93 -28.34
C CYS A 28 22.63 -14.39 -28.11
N PHE A 29 21.63 -15.28 -28.17
CA PHE A 29 20.34 -15.03 -27.57
C PHE A 29 20.61 -14.91 -26.08
N SER A 30 20.88 -13.69 -25.64
CA SER A 30 20.81 -13.35 -24.23
C SER A 30 19.37 -13.61 -23.80
N VAL A 31 19.13 -14.78 -23.23
CA VAL A 31 17.90 -15.04 -22.49
C VAL A 31 17.92 -14.06 -21.32
N THR A 32 17.21 -12.94 -21.46
CA THR A 32 16.95 -12.03 -20.37
C THR A 32 16.00 -12.75 -19.42
N TRP A 33 16.53 -13.24 -18.31
CA TRP A 33 15.70 -13.76 -17.22
C TRP A 33 14.82 -12.61 -16.72
N ALA A 34 13.53 -12.89 -16.51
CA ALA A 34 12.64 -11.91 -15.91
C ALA A 34 13.11 -11.59 -14.48
N ASP A 35 13.14 -10.31 -14.13
CA ASP A 35 13.42 -9.89 -12.75
C ASP A 35 12.39 -10.50 -11.79
N ALA A 36 12.86 -10.83 -10.59
CA ALA A 36 11.96 -11.28 -9.53
C ALA A 36 11.05 -10.13 -9.11
N LEU A 37 9.74 -10.36 -9.14
CA LEU A 37 8.76 -9.36 -8.73
C LEU A 37 8.84 -9.09 -7.22
N PRO A 38 8.67 -7.83 -6.78
CA PRO A 38 8.51 -7.51 -5.37
C PRO A 38 7.36 -8.31 -4.74
N LYS A 39 7.54 -8.75 -3.50
CA LYS A 39 6.49 -9.34 -2.68
C LYS A 39 6.07 -8.33 -1.63
N GLU A 40 4.77 -8.23 -1.38
CA GLU A 40 4.22 -7.31 -0.39
C GLU A 40 3.23 -8.01 0.54
N SER A 41 3.21 -7.60 1.80
CA SER A 41 2.18 -8.03 2.75
C SER A 41 0.85 -7.38 2.40
N VAL A 42 -0.21 -8.19 2.35
CA VAL A 42 -1.57 -7.74 2.03
C VAL A 42 -2.45 -7.94 3.25
N LEU A 43 -3.24 -6.92 3.61
CA LEU A 43 -4.25 -7.03 4.66
C LEU A 43 -5.37 -8.01 4.24
N PRO A 44 -5.52 -9.17 4.92
CA PRO A 44 -6.59 -10.10 4.61
C PRO A 44 -7.96 -9.49 4.93
N LEU A 45 -8.95 -9.77 4.09
CA LEU A 45 -10.33 -9.29 4.30
C LEU A 45 -10.89 -9.70 5.67
N GLY A 46 -10.57 -10.92 6.13
CA GLY A 46 -10.98 -11.39 7.46
C GLY A 46 -10.47 -10.52 8.61
N LEU A 47 -9.23 -10.03 8.53
CA LEU A 47 -8.69 -9.09 9.53
C LEU A 47 -9.36 -7.72 9.40
N ALA A 48 -9.58 -7.22 8.19
CA ALA A 48 -10.30 -5.96 7.98
C ALA A 48 -11.71 -5.98 8.60
N ASN A 49 -12.47 -7.05 8.38
CA ASN A 49 -13.80 -7.23 8.96
C ASN A 49 -13.75 -7.32 10.49
N LYS A 50 -12.77 -8.05 11.04
CA LYS A 50 -12.58 -8.16 12.49
C LYS A 50 -12.26 -6.80 13.13
N ALA A 51 -11.39 -6.01 12.51
CA ALA A 51 -11.05 -4.67 12.98
C ALA A 51 -12.26 -3.73 12.95
N ILE A 52 -13.08 -3.78 11.89
CA ILE A 52 -14.31 -2.98 11.79
C ILE A 52 -15.28 -3.33 12.91
N GLN A 53 -15.55 -4.62 13.12
CA GLN A 53 -16.50 -5.04 14.16
C GLN A 53 -16.02 -4.61 15.54
N ALA A 54 -14.74 -4.82 15.85
CA ALA A 54 -14.18 -4.42 17.14
C ALA A 54 -14.22 -2.90 17.36
N ALA A 55 -13.97 -2.10 16.32
CA ALA A 55 -14.07 -0.65 16.39
C ALA A 55 -15.52 -0.16 16.61
N LEU A 56 -16.48 -0.76 15.90
CA LEU A 56 -17.91 -0.51 16.10
C LEU A 56 -18.35 -0.88 17.52
N ASP A 57 -17.95 -2.05 18.01
CA ASP A 57 -18.28 -2.52 19.36
C ASP A 57 -17.68 -1.60 20.43
N THR A 58 -16.46 -1.09 20.19
CA THR A 58 -15.80 -0.14 21.10
C THR A 58 -16.61 1.15 21.20
N CYS A 59 -16.99 1.74 20.07
CA CYS A 59 -17.79 2.97 20.05
C CYS A 59 -19.21 2.78 20.58
N THR A 60 -19.82 1.61 20.33
CA THR A 60 -21.20 1.32 20.72
C THR A 60 -21.35 1.21 22.24
N LYS A 61 -20.32 0.71 22.95
CA LYS A 61 -20.31 0.66 24.42
C LYS A 61 -20.52 2.02 25.08
N ASP A 62 -20.05 3.08 24.43
CA ASP A 62 -20.16 4.45 24.90
C ASP A 62 -21.36 5.19 24.27
N GLY A 63 -22.20 4.50 23.50
CA GLY A 63 -23.37 5.07 22.82
C GLY A 63 -23.04 5.86 21.55
N TYR A 64 -21.82 5.78 21.03
CA TYR A 64 -21.43 6.49 19.81
C TYR A 64 -21.89 5.73 18.56
N ARG A 65 -22.46 6.46 17.60
CA ARG A 65 -22.94 5.92 16.33
C ARG A 65 -21.99 6.36 15.22
N VAL A 66 -21.10 5.46 14.83
CA VAL A 66 -19.98 5.77 13.91
C VAL A 66 -20.04 4.98 12.60
N SER A 67 -19.33 5.48 11.59
CA SER A 67 -18.87 4.67 10.47
C SER A 67 -17.40 4.30 10.67
N VAL A 68 -17.04 3.08 10.27
CA VAL A 68 -15.68 2.56 10.29
C VAL A 68 -15.33 2.08 8.90
N SER A 69 -14.16 2.46 8.40
CA SER A 69 -13.63 2.01 7.12
C SER A 69 -12.23 1.47 7.28
N VAL A 70 -11.93 0.40 6.54
CA VAL A 70 -10.58 -0.14 6.41
C VAL A 70 -10.19 -0.12 4.94
N VAL A 71 -9.03 0.45 4.66
CA VAL A 71 -8.40 0.46 3.33
C VAL A 71 -7.14 -0.40 3.33
N ASP A 72 -6.74 -0.91 2.18
CA ASP A 72 -5.43 -1.55 2.00
C ASP A 72 -4.30 -0.50 1.86
N ARG A 73 -3.08 -1.00 1.61
CA ARG A 73 -1.88 -0.20 1.46
C ARG A 73 -1.98 0.84 0.34
N ASP A 74 -2.76 0.57 -0.70
CA ASP A 74 -2.96 1.48 -1.83
C ASP A 74 -4.10 2.48 -1.57
N GLY A 75 -4.71 2.41 -0.38
CA GLY A 75 -5.82 3.28 0.01
C GLY A 75 -7.16 2.83 -0.58
N VAL A 76 -7.25 1.62 -1.14
CA VAL A 76 -8.48 1.07 -1.70
C VAL A 76 -9.32 0.46 -0.60
N LEU A 77 -10.62 0.74 -0.61
CA LEU A 77 -11.56 0.25 0.40
C LEU A 77 -11.60 -1.29 0.42
N ARG A 78 -11.37 -1.88 1.59
CA ARG A 78 -11.44 -3.32 1.82
C ARG A 78 -12.74 -3.73 2.48
N ALA A 79 -13.15 -2.96 3.48
CA ALA A 79 -14.39 -3.18 4.20
C ALA A 79 -14.86 -1.87 4.84
N MET A 80 -16.17 -1.76 5.06
CA MET A 80 -16.81 -0.63 5.72
C MET A 80 -18.01 -1.12 6.52
N GLY A 81 -18.21 -0.56 7.70
CA GLY A 81 -19.40 -0.76 8.52
C GLY A 81 -19.92 0.58 9.02
N ARG A 82 -21.24 0.76 9.00
CA ARG A 82 -21.92 1.95 9.52
C ARG A 82 -22.94 1.54 10.55
N ALA A 83 -22.81 2.08 11.76
CA ALA A 83 -23.79 1.86 12.81
C ALA A 83 -25.13 2.50 12.46
N ASP A 84 -26.22 1.87 12.92
CA ASP A 84 -27.56 2.43 12.79
C ASP A 84 -27.63 3.83 13.42
N GLY A 85 -28.20 4.78 12.69
CA GLY A 85 -28.32 6.17 13.12
C GLY A 85 -27.03 7.00 13.05
N ALA A 86 -25.90 6.46 12.59
CA ALA A 86 -24.73 7.27 12.24
C ALA A 86 -25.06 8.19 11.05
N GLY A 87 -24.61 9.46 11.07
CA GLY A 87 -24.89 10.42 9.99
C GLY A 87 -24.27 10.03 8.64
N PRO A 88 -24.80 10.47 7.49
CA PRO A 88 -24.27 10.07 6.18
C PRO A 88 -22.83 10.58 5.92
N HIS A 89 -22.46 11.74 6.46
CA HIS A 89 -21.13 12.32 6.32
C HIS A 89 -20.02 11.44 6.95
N THR A 90 -20.36 10.55 7.87
CA THR A 90 -19.38 9.71 8.55
C THR A 90 -18.77 8.66 7.61
N VAL A 91 -19.49 8.26 6.56
CA VAL A 91 -19.02 7.27 5.57
C VAL A 91 -17.79 7.77 4.81
N ASP A 92 -17.89 8.97 4.24
CA ASP A 92 -16.76 9.58 3.54
C ASP A 92 -15.67 10.00 4.53
N SER A 93 -16.06 10.50 5.71
CA SER A 93 -15.09 10.86 6.74
C SER A 93 -14.24 9.65 7.17
N SER A 94 -14.84 8.49 7.46
CA SER A 94 -14.12 7.30 7.88
C SER A 94 -13.21 6.78 6.77
N ARG A 95 -13.69 6.76 5.51
CA ARG A 95 -12.89 6.34 4.35
C ARG A 95 -11.67 7.24 4.15
N LYS A 96 -11.86 8.56 4.14
CA LYS A 96 -10.76 9.52 3.91
C LYS A 96 -9.74 9.53 5.05
N LYS A 97 -10.18 9.36 6.29
CA LYS A 97 -9.27 9.18 7.45
C LYS A 97 -8.44 7.90 7.31
N ALA A 98 -9.06 6.79 6.91
CA ALA A 98 -8.36 5.52 6.66
C ALA A 98 -7.33 5.65 5.53
N TYR A 99 -7.73 6.25 4.40
CA TYR A 99 -6.84 6.57 3.28
C TYR A 99 -5.65 7.41 3.72
N THR A 100 -5.91 8.50 4.44
CA THR A 100 -4.88 9.42 4.91
C THR A 100 -3.88 8.71 5.81
N ALA A 101 -4.38 7.87 6.73
CA ALA A 101 -3.53 7.13 7.64
C ALA A 101 -2.66 6.08 6.93
N ALA A 102 -3.21 5.38 5.93
CA ALA A 102 -2.47 4.41 5.11
C ALA A 102 -1.41 5.10 4.24
N SER A 103 -1.80 6.15 3.53
CA SER A 103 -0.98 6.86 2.54
C SER A 103 0.15 7.64 3.19
N LEU A 104 -0.17 8.43 4.23
CA LEU A 104 0.81 9.26 4.96
C LEU A 104 1.49 8.50 6.11
N ARG A 105 1.08 7.25 6.35
CA ARG A 105 1.66 6.33 7.36
C ARG A 105 1.74 6.94 8.75
N ARG A 106 0.70 7.69 9.13
CA ARG A 106 0.67 8.50 10.36
C ARG A 106 -0.76 8.60 10.88
N ARG A 107 -0.89 8.84 12.19
CA ARG A 107 -2.21 9.12 12.77
C ARG A 107 -2.74 10.44 12.21
N THR A 108 -4.01 10.47 11.85
CA THR A 108 -4.65 11.69 11.33
C THR A 108 -4.76 12.81 12.38
N SER A 109 -4.85 12.47 13.67
CA SER A 109 -4.76 13.42 14.78
C SER A 109 -3.38 14.06 14.87
N GLU A 110 -2.32 13.27 14.76
CA GLU A 110 -0.94 13.78 14.74
C GLU A 110 -0.67 14.68 13.53
N LEU A 111 -1.24 14.34 12.36
CA LEU A 111 -1.21 15.22 11.20
C LEU A 111 -1.96 16.54 11.46
N ALA A 112 -3.10 16.50 12.16
CA ALA A 112 -3.84 17.70 12.52
C ALA A 112 -3.04 18.62 13.45
N ASP A 113 -2.37 18.06 14.45
CA ASP A 113 -1.48 18.79 15.35
C ASP A 113 -0.30 19.38 14.57
N LEU A 114 0.28 18.61 13.65
CA LEU A 114 1.41 19.03 12.84
C LEU A 114 1.08 20.26 11.98
N ILE A 115 -0.03 20.24 11.25
CA ILE A 115 -0.42 21.36 10.38
C ILE A 115 -0.88 22.59 11.16
N ALA A 116 -1.36 22.41 12.40
CA ALA A 116 -1.70 23.52 13.28
C ALA A 116 -0.44 24.27 13.72
N ASN A 117 0.66 23.56 13.94
CA ASN A 117 1.93 24.12 14.43
C ASN A 117 2.89 24.52 13.31
N VAL A 118 2.71 24.00 12.09
CA VAL A 118 3.59 24.25 10.94
C VAL A 118 2.74 24.70 9.73
N PRO A 119 2.53 26.02 9.54
CA PRO A 119 1.60 26.54 8.53
C PRO A 119 1.90 26.09 7.09
N THR A 120 3.17 25.87 6.75
CA THR A 120 3.57 25.36 5.42
C THR A 120 3.03 23.96 5.12
N LEU A 121 2.70 23.16 6.15
CA LEU A 121 2.13 21.83 6.00
C LEU A 121 0.60 21.84 5.83
N GLN A 122 -0.07 23.00 5.88
CA GLN A 122 -1.49 23.09 5.54
C GLN A 122 -1.80 22.58 4.12
N ALA A 123 -0.83 22.71 3.20
CA ALA A 123 -0.91 22.17 1.84
C ALA A 123 -1.10 20.64 1.79
N LEU A 124 -0.82 19.91 2.88
CA LEU A 124 -1.12 18.47 2.96
C LEU A 124 -2.62 18.18 2.70
N ARG A 125 -3.51 19.10 3.09
CA ARG A 125 -4.96 18.98 2.85
C ARG A 125 -5.34 19.01 1.38
N GLU A 126 -4.46 19.52 0.52
CA GLU A 126 -4.71 19.79 -0.90
C GLU A 126 -3.97 18.81 -1.82
N ILE A 127 -3.25 17.83 -1.26
CA ILE A 127 -2.50 16.83 -2.06
C ILE A 127 -3.42 16.11 -3.05
N ASN A 128 -4.61 15.72 -2.60
CA ASN A 128 -5.67 15.15 -3.44
C ASN A 128 -7.03 15.19 -2.72
N GLY A 129 -8.09 14.73 -3.39
CA GLY A 129 -9.45 14.72 -2.86
C GLY A 129 -9.74 13.69 -1.76
N GLU A 130 -8.83 12.75 -1.49
CA GLU A 130 -9.01 11.67 -0.52
C GLU A 130 -8.36 11.96 0.84
N VAL A 131 -7.45 12.94 0.92
CA VAL A 131 -6.83 13.34 2.19
C VAL A 131 -7.86 14.05 3.09
N LEU A 132 -7.93 13.61 4.35
CA LEU A 132 -8.69 14.26 5.41
C LEU A 132 -7.83 14.28 6.69
N VAL A 133 -7.31 15.47 7.00
CA VAL A 133 -6.52 15.71 8.21
C VAL A 133 -7.45 16.05 9.38
N LEU A 134 -8.07 15.00 9.93
CA LEU A 134 -8.99 15.05 11.07
C LEU A 134 -8.86 13.74 11.85
N GLY A 135 -8.67 13.80 13.18
CA GLY A 135 -8.47 12.60 14.01
C GLY A 135 -9.56 11.53 13.87
N GLY A 136 -9.20 10.27 14.08
CA GLY A 136 -10.04 9.08 13.88
C GLY A 136 -9.45 8.06 12.90
N GLY A 137 -8.35 8.40 12.21
CA GLY A 137 -7.63 7.53 11.27
C GLY A 137 -6.27 7.07 11.79
N LEU A 138 -6.03 5.76 11.77
CA LEU A 138 -4.80 5.10 12.23
C LEU A 138 -4.22 4.16 11.15
N PRO A 139 -2.89 4.12 10.96
CA PRO A 139 -2.27 3.13 10.08
C PRO A 139 -2.39 1.72 10.69
N ILE A 140 -2.61 0.71 9.86
CA ILE A 140 -2.58 -0.70 10.26
C ILE A 140 -1.17 -1.23 9.98
N GLU A 141 -0.35 -1.35 11.02
CA GLU A 141 0.97 -1.96 10.93
C GLU A 141 0.97 -3.38 11.49
N ILE A 142 1.45 -4.33 10.69
CA ILE A 142 1.62 -5.73 11.06
C ILE A 142 3.01 -6.17 10.58
N GLY A 143 3.82 -6.73 11.48
CA GLY A 143 5.17 -7.19 11.13
C GLY A 143 6.13 -6.08 10.67
N GLY A 144 5.93 -4.83 11.11
CA GLY A 144 6.76 -3.68 10.73
C GLY A 144 6.36 -3.02 9.40
N GLU A 145 5.33 -3.53 8.74
CA GLU A 145 4.81 -3.04 7.46
C GLU A 145 3.43 -2.43 7.62
N VAL A 146 3.22 -1.25 7.03
CA VAL A 146 1.89 -0.64 6.93
C VAL A 146 1.14 -1.37 5.81
N VAL A 147 0.17 -2.18 6.20
CA VAL A 147 -0.64 -3.01 5.28
C VAL A 147 -1.98 -2.36 4.94
N GLY A 148 -2.28 -1.19 5.53
CA GLY A 148 -3.49 -0.43 5.27
C GLY A 148 -3.73 0.66 6.30
N GLY A 149 -4.99 1.09 6.40
CA GLY A 149 -5.43 2.09 7.35
C GLY A 149 -6.85 1.82 7.83
N ILE A 150 -7.13 2.15 9.08
CA ILE A 150 -8.47 2.16 9.66
C ILE A 150 -8.89 3.61 9.91
N GLY A 151 -10.15 3.94 9.68
CA GLY A 151 -10.71 5.25 9.94
C GLY A 151 -12.09 5.14 10.57
N VAL A 152 -12.35 5.98 11.57
CA VAL A 152 -13.61 6.08 12.30
C VAL A 152 -14.12 7.52 12.24
N GLY A 153 -15.43 7.69 12.10
CA GLY A 153 -16.08 8.99 12.16
C GLY A 153 -17.47 8.91 12.74
N GLY A 154 -17.82 9.87 13.60
CA GLY A 154 -19.19 10.07 14.10
C GLY A 154 -19.31 10.16 15.61
N ALA A 155 -18.23 9.92 16.36
CA ALA A 155 -18.23 10.18 17.79
C ALA A 155 -18.27 11.70 18.07
N PRO A 156 -18.69 12.14 19.27
CA PRO A 156 -18.76 13.56 19.63
C PRO A 156 -17.42 14.32 19.58
N GLY A 157 -16.29 13.61 19.53
CA GLY A 157 -14.95 14.19 19.42
C GLY A 157 -13.98 13.23 18.74
N THR A 158 -12.99 13.78 18.03
CA THR A 158 -12.05 12.99 17.21
C THR A 158 -11.15 12.07 18.04
N HIS A 159 -10.87 12.41 19.30
CA HIS A 159 -10.14 11.54 20.22
C HIS A 159 -10.92 10.27 20.57
N LEU A 160 -12.25 10.32 20.51
CA LEU A 160 -13.12 9.15 20.69
C LEU A 160 -13.15 8.29 19.42
N ASP A 161 -13.18 8.92 18.24
CA ASP A 161 -12.98 8.20 16.97
C ASP A 161 -11.61 7.47 16.98
N ASP A 162 -10.54 8.12 17.45
CA ASP A 162 -9.21 7.50 17.59
C ASP A 162 -9.23 6.31 18.56
N ALA A 163 -9.94 6.40 19.69
CA ALA A 163 -10.07 5.31 20.65
C ALA A 163 -10.81 4.09 20.05
N CYS A 164 -11.86 4.32 19.28
CA CYS A 164 -12.57 3.25 18.58
C CYS A 164 -11.72 2.62 17.49
N ALA A 165 -10.97 3.43 16.73
CA ALA A 165 -10.02 2.92 15.74
C ALA A 165 -8.94 2.05 16.41
N GLN A 166 -8.44 2.47 17.57
CA GLN A 166 -7.46 1.72 18.35
C GLN A 166 -8.02 0.37 18.82
N GLY A 167 -9.27 0.32 19.32
CA GLY A 167 -9.93 -0.94 19.66
C GLY A 167 -10.03 -1.91 18.48
N GLY A 168 -10.18 -1.39 17.26
CA GLY A 168 -10.10 -2.17 16.02
C GLY A 168 -8.72 -2.78 15.76
N LEU A 169 -7.65 -1.99 15.94
CA LEU A 169 -6.27 -2.46 15.78
C LEU A 169 -5.89 -3.52 16.81
N ASP A 170 -6.24 -3.28 18.08
CA ASP A 170 -5.95 -4.18 19.20
C ASP A 170 -6.53 -5.58 18.95
N ALA A 171 -7.75 -5.64 18.38
CA ALA A 171 -8.42 -6.91 18.07
C ALA A 171 -7.73 -7.76 16.98
N ILE A 172 -6.90 -7.14 16.14
CA ILE A 172 -6.15 -7.82 15.07
C ILE A 172 -4.65 -7.92 15.37
N GLY A 173 -4.21 -7.48 16.56
CA GLY A 173 -2.79 -7.46 16.93
C GLY A 173 -1.96 -6.51 16.08
N ALA A 174 -2.59 -5.46 15.54
CA ALA A 174 -1.91 -4.41 14.80
C ALA A 174 -1.54 -3.26 15.74
N ALA A 175 -0.48 -2.55 15.39
CA ALA A 175 -0.11 -1.29 16.03
C ALA A 175 -0.06 -0.19 14.96
N PRO A 176 -0.29 1.08 15.30
CA PRO A 176 0.01 2.17 14.39
C PRO A 176 1.49 2.58 14.49
N LYS A 177 2.11 2.92 13.36
CA LYS A 177 3.53 3.30 13.27
C LYS A 177 3.82 4.62 14.00
N VAL A 178 4.53 4.52 15.15
CA VAL A 178 5.21 5.55 16.00
C VAL A 178 4.37 6.79 16.37
N SER A 179 4.26 7.26 17.62
CA SER A 179 4.61 6.79 18.98
C SER A 179 3.71 7.54 19.98
N PRO A 180 3.51 7.02 21.21
CA PRO A 180 2.89 7.80 22.29
C PRO A 180 3.69 9.10 22.51
N ALA A 181 2.97 10.22 22.57
CA ALA A 181 3.57 11.52 22.86
C ALA A 181 4.42 11.41 24.14
N LYS A 182 5.65 11.92 24.06
CA LYS A 182 6.49 12.15 25.23
C LYS A 182 6.19 13.53 25.78
#